data_AF-A0A9P3JV33-F1
#
_entry.id   AF-A0A9P3JV33-F1
#
_cell.length_a   1.000
_cell.length_b   1.000
_cell.length_c   1.000
_cell.angle_alpha   90.00
_cell.angle_beta   90.00
_cell.angle_gamma   90.00
#
_symmetry.space_group_name_H-M   'P 1'
#
loop_
_entity.id
_entity.type
_entity.pdbx_description
1 polymer ?
#
loop_
_entity_poly.entity_id
_entity_poly.type
_entity_poly.pdbx_seq_one_letter_code
_entity_poly.pdbx_strand_id
1 'polypeptide(L)'
;MLLKKWTQDKEQVNAASPTGDAFSEAEDEDLMGRTKQLSAAMSAVPQLMERKRVIDKHVTIGGTLLEEIKSRALDAYFSMEEDLLTRGSTDRAAMLDLLRKRGSREDKLRLAIIYLMATDNASAGDVEAVEAALREQGVDLAALHYIKQVKRVNSSFAAVAAAGGGEEEGGRWGHGGQQGRSAGLGRPAGWAEFVPRDRRYSFLCLDPKAPKGGSSSTAAGGSRGAVRDAIVFVIGGGNYMEYGGLQEMARKAGAGGGAAGVRTVVYGTTEMLAGSQFVEQLSELGRKMGYKPPPPPAEAVGGAGAGAGQR
;
A
#
# COMPACT_ATOMS: atom_id res chain seq x y z
N MET A 1 12.21 20.08 -9.51
CA MET A 1 11.63 21.40 -9.85
C MET A 1 11.64 22.37 -8.68
N LEU A 2 11.22 21.97 -7.47
CA LEU A 2 11.13 22.87 -6.30
C LEU A 2 12.48 23.45 -5.83
N LEU A 3 13.56 22.66 -5.84
CA LEU A 3 14.89 23.14 -5.47
C LEU A 3 15.41 24.22 -6.46
N LYS A 4 15.20 24.01 -7.77
CA LYS A 4 15.56 24.99 -8.80
C LYS A 4 14.80 26.31 -8.63
N LYS A 5 13.49 26.21 -8.33
CA LYS A 5 12.64 27.38 -8.04
C LYS A 5 13.12 28.12 -6.79
N TRP A 6 13.47 27.40 -5.73
CA TRP A 6 14.02 28.02 -4.52
C TRP A 6 15.36 28.73 -4.77
N THR A 7 16.26 28.14 -5.55
CA THR A 7 17.53 28.78 -5.92
C THR A 7 17.30 30.09 -6.68
N GLN A 8 16.36 30.10 -7.63
CA GLN A 8 15.97 31.28 -8.37
C GLN A 8 15.34 32.35 -7.47
N ASP A 9 14.42 31.97 -6.58
CA ASP A 9 13.78 32.89 -5.62
C ASP A 9 14.82 33.49 -4.64
N LYS A 10 15.81 32.70 -4.22
CA LYS A 10 16.92 33.16 -3.37
C LYS A 10 17.80 34.18 -4.09
N GLU A 11 18.15 33.94 -5.34
CA GLU A 11 18.96 34.86 -6.14
C GLU A 11 18.24 36.19 -6.36
N GLN A 12 16.92 36.16 -6.61
CA GLN A 12 16.11 37.38 -6.73
C GLN A 12 16.08 38.21 -5.43
N VAL A 13 15.94 37.55 -4.27
CA VAL A 13 15.93 38.26 -2.97
C VAL A 13 17.33 38.79 -2.60
N ASN A 14 18.38 38.06 -2.93
CA ASN A 14 19.76 38.52 -2.75
C ASN A 14 20.10 39.69 -3.68
N ALA A 15 19.64 39.68 -4.93
CA ALA A 15 19.81 40.79 -5.86
C ALA A 15 19.01 42.05 -5.46
N ALA A 16 17.86 41.87 -4.82
CA ALA A 16 17.03 42.96 -4.28
C ALA A 16 17.50 43.50 -2.93
N SER A 17 18.51 42.88 -2.30
CA SER A 17 19.08 43.32 -1.02
C SER A 17 20.41 44.06 -1.26
N PRO A 18 20.46 45.39 -1.21
CA PRO A 18 21.71 46.13 -1.42
C PRO A 18 22.67 45.87 -0.26
N THR A 19 23.81 45.24 -0.54
CA THR A 19 24.89 45.05 0.44
C THR A 19 25.75 46.31 0.56
N GLY A 20 25.73 46.92 1.74
CA GLY A 20 26.86 47.59 2.42
C GLY A 20 27.48 48.86 1.83
N ASP A 21 27.73 48.95 0.52
CA ASP A 21 28.70 49.91 -0.04
C ASP A 21 28.08 50.99 -0.94
N ALA A 22 26.75 50.99 -1.09
CA ALA A 22 26.01 51.91 -1.96
C ALA A 22 25.03 52.80 -1.16
N PHE A 23 25.39 53.18 0.07
CA PHE A 23 24.57 54.04 0.94
C PHE A 23 25.03 55.51 0.96
N SER A 24 26.17 55.83 0.35
CA SER A 24 26.79 57.16 0.50
C SER A 24 26.35 58.21 -0.53
N GLU A 25 25.60 57.86 -1.58
CA GLU A 25 25.15 58.82 -2.61
C GLU A 25 23.79 58.41 -3.23
N ALA A 26 22.68 58.54 -2.49
CA ALA A 26 21.35 58.23 -3.04
C ALA A 26 20.33 59.33 -2.70
N GLU A 27 19.54 59.73 -3.70
CA GLU A 27 18.47 60.73 -3.62
C GLU A 27 17.26 60.22 -2.81
N ASP A 28 16.46 61.13 -2.22
CA ASP A 28 15.35 60.80 -1.31
C ASP A 28 14.24 59.93 -1.93
N GLU A 29 14.05 59.99 -3.26
CA GLU A 29 13.07 59.14 -3.99
C GLU A 29 13.54 57.67 -4.08
N ASP A 30 14.85 57.44 -4.23
CA ASP A 30 15.48 56.11 -4.25
C ASP A 30 15.51 55.47 -2.86
N LEU A 31 15.57 56.28 -1.80
CA LEU A 31 15.49 55.83 -0.42
C LEU A 31 14.15 55.18 -0.09
N MET A 32 13.03 55.72 -0.58
CA MET A 32 11.70 55.13 -0.35
C MET A 32 11.52 53.81 -1.12
N GLY A 33 12.06 53.72 -2.35
CA GLY A 33 12.09 52.48 -3.15
C GLY A 33 12.93 51.38 -2.49
N ARG A 34 14.13 51.71 -2.01
CA ARG A 34 15.03 50.79 -1.28
C ARG A 34 14.48 50.38 0.09
N THR A 35 13.74 51.26 0.78
CA THR A 35 13.04 50.91 2.03
C THR A 35 11.93 49.89 1.79
N LYS A 36 11.17 50.02 0.69
CA LYS A 36 10.16 49.04 0.28
C LYS A 36 10.79 47.70 -0.13
N GLN A 37 11.90 47.73 -0.88
CA GLN A 37 12.65 46.52 -1.27
C GLN A 37 13.26 45.81 -0.06
N LEU A 38 13.84 46.55 0.88
CA LEU A 38 14.39 46.00 2.12
C LEU A 38 13.29 45.41 3.00
N SER A 39 12.15 46.08 3.13
CA SER A 39 10.99 45.54 3.87
C SER A 39 10.45 44.26 3.22
N ALA A 40 10.40 44.20 1.88
CA ALA A 40 9.98 43.01 1.14
C ALA A 40 10.99 41.87 1.33
N ALA A 41 12.28 42.13 1.20
CA ALA A 41 13.36 41.16 1.44
C ALA A 41 13.34 40.64 2.88
N MET A 42 13.14 41.51 3.87
CA MET A 42 13.04 41.16 5.29
C MET A 42 11.87 40.21 5.57
N SER A 43 10.75 40.34 4.85
CA SER A 43 9.62 39.42 4.94
C SER A 43 9.81 38.11 4.15
N ALA A 44 10.55 38.17 3.03
CA ALA A 44 10.76 37.05 2.12
C ALA A 44 11.81 36.06 2.65
N VAL A 45 12.84 36.54 3.35
CA VAL A 45 13.92 35.69 3.89
C VAL A 45 13.39 34.60 4.85
N PRO A 46 12.55 34.90 5.87
CA PRO A 46 11.97 33.86 6.73
C PRO A 46 11.13 32.84 5.96
N GLN A 47 10.35 33.28 4.97
CA GLN A 47 9.53 32.39 4.14
C GLN A 47 10.39 31.48 3.26
N LEU A 48 11.48 31.99 2.69
CA LEU A 48 12.44 31.20 1.90
C LEU A 48 13.21 30.21 2.76
N MET A 49 13.54 30.56 4.00
CA MET A 49 14.14 29.63 4.96
C MET A 49 13.17 28.49 5.31
N GLU A 50 11.90 28.80 5.57
CA GLU A 50 10.91 27.76 5.87
C GLU A 50 10.65 26.85 4.67
N ARG A 51 10.55 27.42 3.45
CA ARG A 51 10.48 26.62 2.21
C ARG A 51 11.70 25.72 2.04
N LYS A 52 12.91 26.23 2.28
CA LYS A 52 14.14 25.44 2.25
C LYS A 52 14.09 24.32 3.28
N ARG A 53 13.65 24.60 4.51
CA ARG A 53 13.54 23.61 5.58
C ARG A 53 12.64 22.44 5.19
N VAL A 54 11.50 22.70 4.56
CA VAL A 54 10.60 21.66 4.04
C VAL A 54 11.27 20.86 2.93
N ILE A 55 11.96 21.52 2.00
CA ILE A 55 12.71 20.85 0.92
C ILE A 55 13.81 19.96 1.50
N ASP A 56 14.61 20.48 2.42
CA ASP A 56 15.72 19.76 3.05
C ASP A 56 15.19 18.50 3.76
N LYS A 57 14.07 18.59 4.48
CA LYS A 57 13.40 17.40 5.05
C LYS A 57 13.08 16.35 3.99
N HIS A 58 12.45 16.73 2.88
CA HIS A 58 12.11 15.78 1.81
C HIS A 58 13.34 15.20 1.12
N VAL A 59 14.41 15.99 0.95
CA VAL A 59 15.68 15.52 0.38
C VAL A 59 16.34 14.51 1.32
N THR A 60 16.36 14.80 2.63
CA THR A 60 16.86 13.86 3.65
C THR A 60 16.05 12.57 3.64
N ILE A 61 14.71 12.66 3.70
CA ILE A 61 13.83 11.48 3.65
C ILE A 61 14.05 10.69 2.36
N GLY A 62 14.12 11.35 1.21
CA GLY A 62 14.37 10.69 -0.08
C GLY A 62 15.74 9.98 -0.13
N GLY A 63 16.77 10.60 0.45
CA GLY A 63 18.11 10.01 0.57
C GLY A 63 18.10 8.74 1.44
N THR A 64 17.51 8.82 2.63
CA THR A 64 17.41 7.67 3.55
C THR A 64 16.56 6.54 2.96
N LEU A 65 15.47 6.86 2.27
CA LEU A 65 14.62 5.85 1.62
C LEU A 65 15.36 5.14 0.48
N LEU A 66 16.14 5.86 -0.31
CA LEU A 66 16.93 5.27 -1.40
C LEU A 66 18.00 4.31 -0.87
N GLU A 67 18.60 4.64 0.27
CA GLU A 67 19.56 3.77 0.95
C GLU A 67 18.89 2.48 1.45
N GLU A 68 17.73 2.59 2.10
CA GLU A 68 16.94 1.44 2.57
C GLU A 68 16.48 0.52 1.43
N ILE A 69 16.03 1.09 0.30
CA ILE A 69 15.64 0.31 -0.89
C ILE A 69 16.81 -0.51 -1.39
N LYS A 70 18.00 0.09 -1.48
CA LYS A 70 19.21 -0.59 -1.97
C LYS A 70 19.74 -1.62 -0.98
N SER A 71 19.77 -1.30 0.31
CA SER A 71 20.35 -2.18 1.33
C SER A 71 19.56 -3.49 1.44
N ARG A 72 18.24 -3.41 1.32
CA ARG A 72 17.28 -4.53 1.41
C ARG A 72 16.93 -5.16 0.06
N ALA A 73 17.38 -4.57 -1.06
CA ALA A 73 17.02 -4.97 -2.42
C ALA A 73 15.50 -5.02 -2.65
N LEU A 74 14.78 -3.99 -2.18
CA LEU A 74 13.31 -3.93 -2.23
C LEU A 74 12.76 -3.89 -3.66
N ASP A 75 13.58 -3.48 -4.64
CA ASP A 75 13.26 -3.53 -6.06
C ASP A 75 13.00 -4.97 -6.54
N ALA A 76 13.79 -5.94 -6.07
CA ALA A 76 13.61 -7.36 -6.41
C ALA A 76 12.34 -7.94 -5.76
N TYR A 77 12.07 -7.60 -4.50
CA TYR A 77 10.84 -7.99 -3.81
C TYR A 77 9.62 -7.41 -4.52
N PHE A 78 9.64 -6.11 -4.85
CA PHE A 78 8.55 -5.44 -5.54
C PHE A 78 8.24 -6.07 -6.91
N SER A 79 9.26 -6.35 -7.74
CA SER A 79 9.05 -7.00 -9.04
C SER A 79 8.38 -8.37 -8.90
N MET A 80 8.79 -9.15 -7.90
CA MET A 80 8.23 -10.47 -7.63
C MET A 80 6.77 -10.37 -7.14
N GLU A 81 6.48 -9.41 -6.26
CA GLU A 81 5.12 -9.14 -5.77
C GLU A 81 4.20 -8.68 -6.90
N GLU A 82 4.68 -7.81 -7.79
CA GLU A 82 3.91 -7.34 -8.95
C GLU A 82 3.57 -8.49 -9.90
N ASP A 83 4.52 -9.36 -10.22
CA ASP A 83 4.27 -10.55 -11.05
C ASP A 83 3.26 -11.48 -10.38
N LEU A 84 3.36 -11.72 -9.07
CA LEU A 84 2.39 -12.53 -8.32
C LEU A 84 0.98 -11.93 -8.34
N LEU A 85 0.84 -10.64 -8.11
CA LEU A 85 -0.45 -9.97 -8.01
C LEU A 85 -1.13 -9.78 -9.38
N THR A 86 -0.35 -9.63 -10.46
CA THR A 86 -0.88 -9.39 -11.81
C THR A 86 -1.07 -10.66 -12.61
N ARG A 87 -0.14 -11.62 -12.51
CA ARG A 87 -0.15 -12.85 -13.31
C ARG A 87 -0.64 -14.07 -12.52
N GLY A 88 -0.74 -13.97 -11.20
CA GLY A 88 -1.09 -15.10 -10.31
C GLY A 88 0.02 -16.16 -10.19
N SER A 89 1.19 -15.93 -10.78
CA SER A 89 2.30 -16.87 -10.82
C SER A 89 3.64 -16.13 -10.91
N THR A 90 4.72 -16.78 -10.48
CA THR A 90 6.07 -16.24 -10.56
C THR A 90 7.11 -17.35 -10.75
N ASP A 91 8.34 -16.99 -11.12
CA ASP A 91 9.47 -17.92 -11.15
C ASP A 91 9.83 -18.36 -9.72
N ARG A 92 9.43 -19.59 -9.42
CA ARG A 92 9.64 -20.24 -8.14
C ARG A 92 11.12 -20.35 -7.76
N ALA A 93 11.99 -20.63 -8.72
CA ALA A 93 13.42 -20.79 -8.44
C ALA A 93 14.03 -19.43 -8.04
N ALA A 94 13.69 -18.37 -8.78
CA ALA A 94 14.10 -17.01 -8.46
C ALA A 94 13.54 -16.53 -7.11
N MET A 95 12.28 -16.88 -6.78
CA MET A 95 11.68 -16.54 -5.49
C MET A 95 12.39 -17.22 -4.33
N LEU A 96 12.66 -18.53 -4.42
CA LEU A 96 13.38 -19.26 -3.37
C LEU A 96 14.83 -18.78 -3.21
N ASP A 97 15.46 -18.34 -4.29
CA ASP A 97 16.79 -17.72 -4.26
C ASP A 97 16.75 -16.34 -3.57
N LEU A 98 15.75 -15.51 -3.89
CA LEU A 98 15.56 -14.20 -3.26
C LEU A 98 15.33 -14.32 -1.74
N LEU A 99 14.50 -15.28 -1.31
CA LEU A 99 14.24 -15.54 0.11
C LEU A 99 15.52 -15.92 0.89
N ARG A 100 16.49 -16.57 0.25
CA ARG A 100 17.78 -16.93 0.87
C ARG A 100 18.80 -15.79 0.89
N LYS A 101 18.63 -14.78 0.05
CA LYS A 101 19.56 -13.64 -0.12
C LYS A 101 19.16 -12.44 0.76
N ARG A 102 19.28 -11.22 0.21
CA ARG A 102 19.03 -9.94 0.89
C ARG A 102 17.55 -9.74 1.17
N GLY A 103 17.25 -8.79 2.06
CA GLY A 103 15.90 -8.47 2.54
C GLY A 103 15.78 -8.71 4.03
N SER A 104 14.91 -7.95 4.68
CA SER A 104 14.62 -8.15 6.10
C SER A 104 13.79 -9.43 6.29
N ARG A 105 13.74 -9.94 7.54
CA ARG A 105 12.87 -11.07 7.90
C ARG A 105 11.41 -10.79 7.56
N GLU A 106 11.01 -9.53 7.69
CA GLU A 106 9.67 -9.06 7.36
C GLU A 106 9.39 -9.07 5.86
N ASP A 107 10.32 -8.57 5.03
CA ASP A 107 10.17 -8.56 3.56
C ASP A 107 9.94 -9.99 3.03
N LYS A 108 10.76 -10.93 3.54
CA LYS A 108 10.68 -12.35 3.22
C LYS A 108 9.33 -12.95 3.62
N LEU A 109 8.87 -12.64 4.84
CA LEU A 109 7.58 -13.12 5.34
C LEU A 109 6.40 -12.55 4.54
N ARG A 110 6.46 -11.26 4.19
CA ARG A 110 5.42 -10.58 3.39
C ARG A 110 5.33 -11.17 1.99
N LEU A 111 6.46 -11.38 1.31
CA LEU A 111 6.49 -12.01 -0.01
C LEU A 111 5.87 -13.42 0.04
N ALA A 112 6.17 -14.21 1.08
CA ALA A 112 5.60 -15.54 1.24
C ALA A 112 4.08 -15.51 1.50
N ILE A 113 3.59 -14.54 2.27
CA ILE A 113 2.15 -14.34 2.47
C ILE A 113 1.48 -13.96 1.15
N ILE A 114 2.06 -13.04 0.38
CA ILE A 114 1.54 -12.62 -0.93
C ILE A 114 1.51 -13.82 -1.89
N TYR A 115 2.58 -14.61 -1.96
CA TYR A 115 2.63 -15.84 -2.75
C TYR A 115 1.49 -16.79 -2.38
N LEU A 116 1.29 -17.06 -1.08
CA LEU A 116 0.25 -17.94 -0.62
C LEU A 116 -1.16 -17.40 -0.92
N MET A 117 -1.37 -16.09 -0.86
CA MET A 117 -2.68 -15.49 -1.12
C MET A 117 -2.98 -15.35 -2.62
N ALA A 118 -1.97 -15.08 -3.45
CA ALA A 118 -2.12 -14.86 -4.88
C ALA A 118 -2.21 -16.16 -5.69
N THR A 119 -1.59 -17.25 -5.22
CA THR A 119 -1.62 -18.54 -5.94
C THR A 119 -2.76 -19.42 -5.45
N ASP A 120 -3.80 -19.63 -6.27
CA ASP A 120 -4.99 -20.41 -5.87
C ASP A 120 -4.67 -21.87 -5.48
N ASN A 121 -3.76 -22.54 -6.21
CA ASN A 121 -3.44 -23.95 -6.00
C ASN A 121 -1.92 -24.20 -5.85
N ALA A 122 -1.30 -23.57 -4.85
CA ALA A 122 0.09 -23.86 -4.49
C ALA A 122 0.19 -25.32 -4.00
N SER A 123 1.10 -26.10 -4.57
CA SER A 123 1.27 -27.49 -4.16
C SER A 123 1.79 -27.59 -2.72
N ALA A 124 1.53 -28.70 -2.03
CA ALA A 124 1.99 -28.89 -0.65
C ALA A 124 3.52 -28.80 -0.53
N GLY A 125 4.25 -29.40 -1.48
CA GLY A 125 5.71 -29.29 -1.57
C GLY A 125 6.17 -27.86 -1.88
N ASP A 126 5.33 -27.08 -2.57
CA ASP A 126 5.66 -25.70 -2.87
C ASP A 126 5.69 -24.82 -1.64
N VAL A 127 4.65 -24.95 -0.81
CA VAL A 127 4.52 -24.24 0.46
C VAL A 127 5.58 -24.70 1.44
N GLU A 128 5.88 -26.00 1.50
CA GLU A 128 6.91 -26.54 2.39
C GLU A 128 8.31 -26.01 2.06
N ALA A 129 8.67 -25.89 0.78
CA ALA A 129 9.96 -25.32 0.38
C ALA A 129 10.11 -23.84 0.76
N VAL A 130 9.02 -23.06 0.64
CA VAL A 130 9.00 -21.65 1.07
C VAL A 130 9.16 -21.57 2.59
N GLU A 131 8.44 -22.40 3.34
CA GLU A 131 8.60 -22.47 4.79
C GLU A 131 10.01 -22.88 5.21
N ALA A 132 10.60 -23.86 4.53
CA ALA A 132 11.98 -24.30 4.79
C ALA A 132 12.98 -23.15 4.56
N ALA A 133 12.86 -22.43 3.44
CA ALA A 133 13.69 -21.27 3.15
C ALA A 133 13.52 -20.16 4.20
N LEU A 134 12.31 -19.91 4.69
CA LEU A 134 12.06 -18.93 5.75
C LEU A 134 12.63 -19.36 7.10
N ARG A 135 12.51 -20.65 7.46
CA ARG A 135 13.09 -21.20 8.70
C ARG A 135 14.61 -21.09 8.71
N GLU A 136 15.24 -21.39 7.58
CA GLU A 136 16.70 -21.26 7.40
C GLU A 136 17.17 -19.82 7.67
N GLN A 137 16.33 -18.83 7.38
CA GLN A 137 16.62 -17.41 7.58
C GLN A 137 16.18 -16.89 8.97
N GLY A 138 15.70 -17.77 9.85
CA GLY A 138 15.27 -17.43 11.22
C GLY A 138 13.99 -16.58 11.27
N VAL A 139 13.10 -16.74 10.28
CA VAL A 139 11.81 -16.03 10.23
C VAL A 139 10.75 -16.79 11.02
N ASP A 140 9.99 -16.08 11.87
CA ASP A 140 8.83 -16.65 12.58
C ASP A 140 7.70 -16.96 11.60
N LEU A 141 7.18 -18.20 11.62
CA LEU A 141 6.12 -18.63 10.71
C LEU A 141 4.73 -18.51 11.32
N ALA A 142 4.57 -17.90 12.50
CA ALA A 142 3.27 -17.74 13.14
C ALA A 142 2.22 -17.10 12.22
N ALA A 143 2.58 -15.99 11.54
CA ALA A 143 1.68 -15.34 10.58
C ALA A 143 1.32 -16.26 9.41
N LEU A 144 2.30 -16.97 8.85
CA LEU A 144 2.08 -17.87 7.73
C LEU A 144 1.19 -19.06 8.13
N HIS A 145 1.35 -19.58 9.35
CA HIS A 145 0.47 -20.61 9.90
C HIS A 145 -0.99 -20.14 9.95
N TYR A 146 -1.23 -18.92 10.46
CA TYR A 146 -2.57 -18.34 10.50
C TYR A 146 -3.16 -18.20 9.09
N ILE A 147 -2.42 -17.62 8.15
CA ILE A 147 -2.88 -17.43 6.77
C ILE A 147 -3.20 -18.76 6.08
N LYS A 148 -2.40 -19.82 6.31
CA LYS A 148 -2.72 -21.17 5.79
C LYS A 148 -4.07 -21.67 6.30
N GLN A 149 -4.39 -21.46 7.58
CA GLN A 149 -5.69 -21.88 8.13
C GLN A 149 -6.83 -21.05 7.53
N VAL A 150 -6.69 -19.72 7.48
CA VAL A 150 -7.69 -18.82 6.88
C VAL A 150 -7.94 -19.16 5.41
N LYS A 151 -6.88 -19.42 4.63
CA LYS A 151 -7.02 -19.79 3.22
C LYS A 151 -7.81 -21.09 3.06
N ARG A 152 -7.51 -22.11 3.88
CA ARG A 152 -8.26 -23.39 3.86
C ARG A 152 -9.74 -23.18 4.17
N VAL A 153 -10.02 -22.41 5.22
CA VAL A 153 -11.39 -22.09 5.64
C VAL A 153 -12.14 -21.30 4.55
N ASN A 154 -11.50 -20.30 3.94
CA ASN A 154 -12.09 -19.51 2.86
C ASN A 154 -12.36 -20.35 1.61
N SER A 155 -11.46 -21.26 1.24
CA SER A 155 -11.70 -22.21 0.14
C SER A 155 -12.91 -23.12 0.44
N SER A 156 -13.07 -23.56 1.70
CA SER A 156 -14.25 -24.34 2.11
C SER A 156 -15.54 -23.52 2.03
N PHE A 157 -15.54 -22.25 2.47
CA PHE A 157 -16.69 -21.37 2.35
C PHE A 157 -17.07 -21.08 0.89
N ALA A 158 -16.09 -20.84 0.02
CA ALA A 158 -16.32 -20.63 -1.41
C ALA A 158 -16.92 -21.88 -2.08
N ALA A 159 -16.47 -23.07 -1.71
CA ALA A 159 -17.03 -24.33 -2.22
C ALA A 159 -18.48 -24.55 -1.78
N VAL A 160 -18.83 -24.22 -0.53
CA VAL A 160 -20.20 -24.31 -0.02
C VAL A 160 -21.13 -23.30 -0.69
N ALA A 161 -20.65 -22.06 -0.92
CA ALA A 161 -21.42 -21.04 -1.64
C ALA A 161 -21.68 -21.43 -3.11
N ALA A 162 -20.73 -22.11 -3.76
CA ALA A 162 -20.90 -22.64 -5.11
C ALA A 162 -21.87 -23.84 -5.18
N ALA A 163 -21.91 -24.68 -4.14
CA ALA A 163 -22.81 -25.83 -4.07
C ALA A 163 -24.26 -25.48 -3.68
N GLY A 164 -24.49 -24.32 -3.07
CA GLY A 164 -25.82 -23.83 -2.68
C GLY A 164 -26.61 -23.09 -3.77
N GLY A 165 -26.14 -23.08 -5.01
CA GLY A 165 -26.83 -22.43 -6.13
C GLY A 165 -28.02 -23.27 -6.61
N GLY A 166 -29.23 -22.89 -6.20
CA GLY A 166 -30.48 -23.44 -6.76
C GLY A 166 -30.61 -23.17 -8.27
N GLU A 167 -31.29 -24.09 -8.96
CA GLU A 167 -31.75 -23.94 -10.33
C GLU A 167 -32.49 -22.60 -10.53
N GLU A 168 -32.01 -21.77 -11.46
CA GLU A 168 -32.85 -20.77 -12.10
C GLU A 168 -32.67 -20.79 -13.62
N GLU A 169 -33.77 -21.21 -14.23
CA GLU A 169 -34.16 -21.13 -15.62
C GLU A 169 -34.24 -19.68 -16.12
N GLY A 170 -33.75 -19.42 -17.33
CA GLY A 170 -34.15 -18.26 -18.14
C GLY A 170 -33.16 -17.10 -18.24
N GLY A 171 -32.25 -17.16 -19.22
CA GLY A 171 -31.43 -15.99 -19.57
C GLY A 171 -30.27 -16.21 -20.55
N ARG A 172 -30.52 -16.98 -21.62
CA ARG A 172 -29.62 -17.22 -22.75
C ARG A 172 -29.01 -15.92 -23.31
N TRP A 173 -27.71 -15.70 -23.10
CA TRP A 173 -26.84 -14.98 -24.03
C TRP A 173 -25.59 -15.83 -24.27
N GLY A 174 -25.45 -16.26 -25.52
CA GLY A 174 -24.69 -17.44 -25.90
C GLY A 174 -23.17 -17.27 -25.89
N HIS A 175 -22.51 -18.34 -25.44
CA HIS A 175 -21.14 -18.66 -25.79
C HIS A 175 -21.13 -19.17 -27.24
N GLY A 176 -20.66 -18.34 -28.18
CA GLY A 176 -20.23 -18.76 -29.51
C GLY A 176 -18.73 -18.58 -29.59
N GLY A 177 -17.97 -19.66 -29.69
CA GLY A 177 -16.53 -19.61 -29.89
C GLY A 177 -16.20 -19.04 -31.26
N GLN A 178 -15.23 -18.13 -31.35
CA GLN A 178 -14.30 -18.09 -32.47
C GLN A 178 -13.03 -17.31 -32.13
N GLN A 179 -11.93 -17.93 -32.53
CA GLN A 179 -10.56 -17.49 -32.62
C GLN A 179 -10.43 -16.15 -33.36
N GLY A 180 -9.70 -15.20 -32.78
CA GLY A 180 -9.34 -13.93 -33.43
C GLY A 180 -9.10 -12.80 -32.45
N ARG A 181 -7.86 -12.64 -31.95
CA ARG A 181 -7.43 -11.36 -31.37
C ARG A 181 -6.16 -10.89 -32.07
N SER A 182 -6.38 -10.01 -33.04
CA SER A 182 -5.42 -9.05 -33.51
C SER A 182 -4.91 -8.18 -32.36
N ALA A 183 -3.64 -7.81 -32.48
CA ALA A 183 -2.95 -6.85 -31.63
C ALA A 183 -3.71 -5.53 -31.51
N GLY A 184 -3.76 -4.97 -30.30
CA GLY A 184 -4.40 -3.68 -30.04
C GLY A 184 -4.23 -3.24 -28.59
N LEU A 185 -3.13 -2.51 -28.35
CA LEU A 185 -2.84 -1.57 -27.26
C LEU A 185 -3.12 -2.02 -25.80
N GLY A 186 -2.02 -2.09 -25.04
CA GLY A 186 -2.03 -2.26 -23.59
C GLY A 186 -2.93 -1.27 -22.87
N ARG A 187 -3.87 -1.81 -22.10
CA ARG A 187 -4.60 -1.06 -21.07
C ARG A 187 -3.67 -0.95 -19.85
N PRO A 188 -3.46 0.24 -19.28
CA PRO A 188 -2.75 0.32 -18.01
C PRO A 188 -3.58 -0.36 -16.93
N ALA A 189 -2.91 -1.21 -16.14
CA ALA A 189 -3.41 -1.81 -14.92
C ALA A 189 -4.00 -0.71 -14.02
N GLY A 190 -5.33 -0.69 -13.93
CA GLY A 190 -6.08 0.24 -13.12
C GLY A 190 -7.15 -0.55 -12.42
N TRP A 191 -7.16 -0.44 -11.09
CA TRP A 191 -8.07 -1.01 -10.08
C TRP A 191 -9.59 -1.05 -10.39
N ALA A 192 -10.05 -0.60 -11.56
CA ALA A 192 -11.40 -0.82 -12.08
C ALA A 192 -11.77 -2.32 -12.19
N GLU A 193 -10.79 -3.22 -12.00
CA GLU A 193 -10.95 -4.67 -11.86
C GLU A 193 -11.13 -5.12 -10.39
N PHE A 194 -10.76 -4.30 -9.40
CA PHE A 194 -10.78 -4.62 -7.98
C PHE A 194 -12.08 -4.23 -7.25
N VAL A 195 -13.01 -3.50 -7.90
CA VAL A 195 -14.42 -3.57 -7.50
C VAL A 195 -15.01 -4.71 -8.31
N PRO A 196 -15.20 -5.91 -7.71
CA PRO A 196 -15.72 -7.02 -8.46
C PRO A 196 -17.13 -6.62 -8.92
N ARG A 197 -17.32 -6.45 -10.23
CA ARG A 197 -18.64 -6.62 -10.86
C ARG A 197 -19.09 -8.08 -10.82
N ASP A 198 -18.27 -8.92 -10.22
CA ASP A 198 -18.47 -10.34 -10.01
C ASP A 198 -19.51 -10.58 -8.90
N ARG A 199 -20.41 -11.54 -9.15
CA ARG A 199 -21.46 -11.99 -8.24
C ARG A 199 -20.94 -12.58 -6.91
N ARG A 200 -19.63 -12.61 -6.69
CA ARG A 200 -18.96 -13.19 -5.51
C ARG A 200 -19.09 -12.37 -4.23
N TYR A 201 -19.38 -11.06 -4.31
CA TYR A 201 -19.56 -10.20 -3.14
C TYR A 201 -20.90 -9.47 -3.19
N SER A 202 -21.87 -9.94 -2.39
CA SER A 202 -23.15 -9.28 -2.22
C SER A 202 -23.06 -8.27 -1.08
N PHE A 203 -22.98 -6.97 -1.41
CA PHE A 203 -23.06 -5.92 -0.39
C PHE A 203 -24.51 -5.78 0.11
N LEU A 204 -24.65 -5.69 1.44
CA LEU A 204 -25.91 -5.36 2.08
C LEU A 204 -26.25 -3.89 1.83
N CYS A 205 -27.38 -3.63 1.18
CA CYS A 205 -27.85 -2.29 0.95
C CYS A 205 -28.85 -1.88 2.03
N LEU A 206 -28.48 -0.92 2.87
CA LEU A 206 -29.37 -0.34 3.89
C LEU A 206 -29.74 1.08 3.47
N ASP A 207 -31.02 1.43 3.61
CA ASP A 207 -31.51 2.80 3.48
C ASP A 207 -32.05 3.26 4.85
N PRO A 208 -31.39 4.22 5.52
CA PRO A 208 -31.84 4.70 6.82
C PRO A 208 -33.22 5.39 6.78
N LYS A 209 -33.69 5.78 5.59
CA LYS A 209 -35.02 6.37 5.38
C LYS A 209 -36.09 5.33 5.04
N ALA A 210 -35.70 4.08 4.74
CA ALA A 210 -36.67 3.04 4.46
C ALA A 210 -37.43 2.62 5.72
N PRO A 211 -38.71 2.24 5.60
CA PRO A 211 -39.50 1.74 6.72
C PRO A 211 -38.86 0.47 7.31
N LYS A 212 -38.96 0.31 8.63
CA LYS A 212 -38.53 -0.91 9.33
C LYS A 212 -39.28 -2.12 8.74
N GLY A 213 -38.54 -3.05 8.13
CA GLY A 213 -39.10 -4.23 7.45
C GLY A 213 -39.08 -4.16 5.92
N GLY A 214 -38.61 -3.07 5.31
CA GLY A 214 -38.28 -3.05 3.88
C GLY A 214 -37.17 -4.07 3.58
N SER A 215 -37.39 -4.94 2.60
CA SER A 215 -36.44 -5.98 2.20
C SER A 215 -35.05 -5.37 1.95
N SER A 216 -34.03 -5.90 2.62
CA SER A 216 -32.65 -5.61 2.30
C SER A 216 -32.38 -6.13 0.88
N SER A 217 -32.45 -5.25 -0.11
CA SER A 217 -32.16 -5.63 -1.48
C SER A 217 -30.67 -5.95 -1.60
N THR A 218 -30.32 -7.12 -2.13
CA THR A 218 -28.98 -7.32 -2.70
C THR A 218 -28.76 -6.25 -3.77
N ALA A 219 -27.55 -5.69 -3.84
CA ALA A 219 -27.22 -4.49 -4.63
C ALA A 219 -27.50 -4.55 -6.16
N ALA A 220 -28.09 -5.65 -6.66
CA ALA A 220 -28.30 -5.92 -8.07
C ALA A 220 -29.64 -5.38 -8.64
N GLY A 221 -30.60 -4.92 -7.84
CA GLY A 221 -31.99 -4.71 -8.31
C GLY A 221 -32.58 -3.29 -8.26
N GLY A 222 -31.94 -2.33 -7.58
CA GLY A 222 -32.53 -1.00 -7.36
C GLY A 222 -31.80 0.10 -8.12
N SER A 223 -32.49 0.80 -9.01
CA SER A 223 -32.00 2.02 -9.68
C SER A 223 -31.67 3.11 -8.66
N ARG A 224 -30.47 3.05 -8.07
CA ARG A 224 -29.89 4.16 -7.31
C ARG A 224 -29.17 5.07 -8.30
N GLY A 225 -29.56 6.35 -8.30
CA GLY A 225 -28.86 7.38 -9.06
C GLY A 225 -27.38 7.44 -8.71
N ALA A 226 -26.56 7.99 -9.61
CA ALA A 226 -25.12 8.07 -9.44
C ALA A 226 -24.75 8.76 -8.10
N VAL A 227 -24.09 8.02 -7.21
CA VAL A 227 -23.57 8.54 -5.94
C VAL A 227 -22.41 9.48 -6.23
N ARG A 228 -22.48 10.71 -5.72
CA ARG A 228 -21.43 11.73 -5.89
C ARG A 228 -20.43 11.74 -4.73
N ASP A 229 -20.93 11.54 -3.52
CA ASP A 229 -20.15 11.56 -2.29
C ASP A 229 -20.26 10.20 -1.62
N ALA A 230 -19.12 9.60 -1.27
CA ALA A 230 -19.05 8.29 -0.66
C ALA A 230 -18.17 8.31 0.59
N ILE A 231 -18.56 7.54 1.60
CA ILE A 231 -17.74 7.24 2.77
C ILE A 231 -17.41 5.75 2.71
N VAL A 232 -16.12 5.42 2.71
CA VAL A 232 -15.62 4.04 2.74
C VAL A 232 -14.98 3.83 4.11
N PHE A 233 -15.53 2.92 4.91
CA PHE A 233 -15.00 2.60 6.23
C PHE A 233 -14.54 1.14 6.29
N VAL A 234 -13.24 0.92 6.43
CA VAL A 234 -12.65 -0.42 6.54
C VAL A 234 -12.59 -0.82 8.02
N ILE A 235 -13.18 -1.96 8.36
CA ILE A 235 -13.11 -2.51 9.71
C ILE A 235 -12.02 -3.59 9.73
N GLY A 236 -11.06 -3.47 10.64
CA GLY A 236 -9.98 -4.48 10.79
C GLY A 236 -8.63 -4.05 10.23
N GLY A 237 -8.42 -2.76 10.00
CA GLY A 237 -7.15 -2.20 9.53
C GLY A 237 -7.19 -1.75 8.08
N GLY A 238 -6.69 -0.55 7.83
CA GLY A 238 -6.62 0.08 6.51
C GLY A 238 -5.19 0.43 6.15
N ASN A 239 -4.92 0.72 4.88
CA ASN A 239 -3.59 1.02 4.40
C ASN A 239 -3.58 2.21 3.42
N TYR A 240 -2.45 2.90 3.34
CA TYR A 240 -2.18 3.98 2.41
C TYR A 240 -2.36 3.62 0.94
N MET A 241 -2.18 2.34 0.57
CA MET A 241 -2.45 1.87 -0.79
C MET A 241 -3.94 1.97 -1.15
N GLU A 242 -4.82 1.57 -0.24
CA GLU A 242 -6.27 1.67 -0.43
C GLU A 242 -6.71 3.13 -0.48
N TYR A 243 -6.25 3.94 0.48
CA TYR A 243 -6.49 5.37 0.51
C TYR A 243 -6.06 6.05 -0.79
N GLY A 244 -4.83 5.80 -1.25
CA GLY A 244 -4.29 6.37 -2.48
C GLY A 244 -5.10 5.98 -3.72
N GLY A 245 -5.50 4.70 -3.82
CA GLY A 245 -6.34 4.21 -4.91
C GLY A 245 -7.72 4.88 -4.95
N LEU A 246 -8.38 5.03 -3.80
CA LEU A 246 -9.67 5.71 -3.69
C LEU A 246 -9.58 7.20 -4.05
N GLN A 247 -8.51 7.87 -3.63
CA GLN A 247 -8.28 9.28 -3.97
C GLN A 247 -7.99 9.46 -5.46
N GLU A 248 -7.22 8.56 -6.06
CA GLU A 248 -6.94 8.60 -7.49
C GLU A 248 -8.21 8.35 -8.31
N MET A 249 -9.06 7.40 -7.89
CA MET A 249 -10.38 7.16 -8.47
C MET A 249 -11.22 8.43 -8.47
N ALA A 250 -11.39 9.06 -7.31
CA ALA A 250 -12.21 10.26 -7.16
C ALA A 250 -11.68 11.41 -8.04
N ARG A 251 -10.36 11.57 -8.10
CA ARG A 251 -9.71 12.57 -8.96
C ARG A 251 -9.96 12.31 -10.45
N LYS A 252 -9.86 11.06 -10.90
CA LYS A 252 -10.11 10.67 -12.31
C LYS A 252 -11.58 10.85 -12.71
N ALA A 253 -12.51 10.57 -11.80
CA ALA A 253 -13.94 10.78 -12.01
C ALA A 253 -14.29 12.28 -12.14
N GLY A 254 -13.63 13.16 -11.40
CA GLY A 254 -13.78 14.61 -11.54
C GLY A 254 -13.27 15.19 -12.87
N ALA A 255 -12.31 14.52 -13.53
CA ALA A 255 -11.71 14.96 -14.79
C ALA A 255 -12.45 14.47 -16.05
N GLY A 256 -13.66 13.91 -15.92
CA GLY A 256 -14.50 13.49 -17.05
C GLY A 256 -14.15 12.13 -17.68
N GLY A 257 -13.28 11.33 -17.05
CA GLY A 257 -12.79 10.06 -17.58
C GLY A 257 -13.16 8.78 -16.80
N GLY A 258 -14.09 8.84 -15.84
CA GLY A 258 -14.39 7.72 -14.93
C GLY A 258 -15.81 7.16 -15.06
N ALA A 259 -15.94 5.83 -15.02
CA ALA A 259 -17.20 5.07 -15.10
C ALA A 259 -18.10 5.13 -13.85
N ALA A 260 -17.75 5.92 -12.84
CA ALA A 260 -18.54 6.10 -11.62
C ALA A 260 -18.48 7.58 -11.23
N GLY A 261 -19.63 8.25 -11.21
CA GLY A 261 -19.76 9.70 -10.94
C GLY A 261 -19.42 10.15 -9.51
N VAL A 262 -18.61 9.38 -8.79
CA VAL A 262 -18.15 9.68 -7.43
C VAL A 262 -17.03 10.71 -7.49
N ARG A 263 -17.28 11.91 -6.97
CA ARG A 263 -16.32 13.03 -6.98
C ARG A 263 -15.55 13.15 -5.67
N THR A 264 -16.18 12.76 -4.57
CA THR A 264 -15.63 12.88 -3.23
C THR A 264 -15.73 11.55 -2.51
N VAL A 265 -14.58 11.09 -2.01
CA VAL A 265 -14.48 9.87 -1.21
C VAL A 265 -13.81 10.21 0.11
N VAL A 266 -14.48 9.90 1.21
CA VAL A 266 -13.89 9.93 2.55
C VAL A 266 -13.54 8.52 2.94
N TYR A 267 -12.24 8.25 3.11
CA TYR A 267 -11.75 6.96 3.59
C TYR A 267 -11.54 7.01 5.10
N GLY A 268 -12.09 6.02 5.80
CA GLY A 268 -11.88 5.78 7.21
C GLY A 268 -11.53 4.32 7.46
N THR A 269 -10.85 4.07 8.57
CA THR A 269 -10.54 2.72 9.02
C THR A 269 -10.47 2.71 10.54
N THR A 270 -10.58 1.53 11.16
CA THR A 270 -10.34 1.37 12.60
C THR A 270 -8.91 1.76 12.96
N GLU A 271 -7.94 1.33 12.15
CA GLU A 271 -6.50 1.55 12.36
C GLU A 271 -5.79 1.70 11.01
N MET A 272 -4.85 2.64 10.88
CA MET A 272 -4.00 2.74 9.68
C MET A 272 -2.72 1.92 9.92
N LEU A 273 -2.53 0.84 9.17
CA LEU A 273 -1.47 -0.14 9.40
C LEU A 273 -0.41 -0.10 8.29
N ALA A 274 0.84 -0.19 8.71
CA ALA A 274 1.94 -0.59 7.83
C ALA A 274 1.96 -2.11 7.64
N GLY A 275 2.60 -2.59 6.57
CA GLY A 275 2.75 -4.03 6.32
C GLY A 275 3.38 -4.80 7.49
N SER A 276 4.32 -4.17 8.19
CA SER A 276 4.98 -4.72 9.38
C SER A 276 4.00 -4.98 10.53
N GLN A 277 3.21 -3.97 10.88
CA GLN A 277 2.23 -4.02 11.96
C GLN A 277 1.13 -5.05 11.67
N PHE A 278 0.68 -5.12 10.42
CA PHE A 278 -0.30 -6.11 10.00
C PHE A 278 0.24 -7.54 10.16
N VAL A 279 1.47 -7.80 9.73
CA VAL A 279 2.11 -9.12 9.89
C VAL A 279 2.31 -9.50 11.36
N GLU A 280 2.57 -8.53 12.23
CA GLU A 280 2.66 -8.75 13.67
C GLU A 280 1.32 -9.21 14.27
N GLN A 281 0.22 -8.56 13.89
CA GLN A 281 -1.14 -8.98 14.28
C GLN A 281 -1.45 -10.40 13.78
N LEU A 282 -1.09 -10.73 12.53
CA LEU A 282 -1.25 -12.09 12.00
C LEU A 282 -0.42 -13.11 12.79
N SER A 283 0.78 -12.73 13.23
CA SER A 283 1.65 -13.59 14.05
C SER A 283 1.03 -13.87 15.41
N GLU A 284 0.44 -12.86 16.06
CA GLU A 284 -0.26 -13.04 17.32
C GLU A 284 -1.45 -14.01 17.16
N LEU A 285 -2.24 -13.86 16.10
CA LEU A 285 -3.35 -14.77 15.78
C LEU A 285 -2.86 -16.19 15.50
N GLY A 286 -1.73 -16.34 14.81
CA GLY A 286 -1.09 -17.65 14.59
C GLY A 286 -0.73 -18.35 15.89
N ARG A 287 -0.17 -17.62 16.86
CA ARG A 287 0.17 -18.15 18.18
C ARG A 287 -1.08 -18.53 18.97
N LYS A 288 -2.12 -17.69 18.94
CA LYS A 288 -3.43 -17.99 19.56
C LYS A 288 -4.10 -19.23 18.96
N MET A 289 -3.87 -19.49 17.67
CA MET A 289 -4.32 -20.70 16.96
C MET A 289 -3.43 -21.93 17.23
N GLY A 290 -2.51 -21.85 18.20
CA GLY A 290 -1.69 -22.98 18.64
C GLY A 290 -0.35 -23.13 17.92
N TYR A 291 0.07 -22.16 17.10
CA TYR A 291 1.43 -22.17 16.56
C TYR A 291 2.44 -22.00 17.69
N LYS A 292 3.31 -22.99 17.84
CA LYS A 292 4.49 -22.91 18.71
C LYS A 292 5.72 -22.77 17.82
N PRO A 293 6.56 -21.74 18.03
CA PRO A 293 7.79 -21.62 17.28
C PRO A 293 8.68 -22.84 17.56
N PRO A 294 9.47 -23.30 16.57
CA PRO A 294 10.45 -24.34 16.82
C PRO A 294 11.42 -23.88 17.92
N PRO A 295 11.92 -24.81 18.76
CA PRO A 295 12.90 -24.46 19.77
C PRO A 295 14.13 -23.81 19.11
N PRO A 296 14.74 -22.79 19.73
CA PRO A 296 15.95 -22.19 19.19
C PRO A 296 17.03 -23.26 19.01
N PRO A 297 17.90 -23.13 17.98
CA PRO A 297 19.02 -24.04 17.79
C PRO A 297 19.87 -24.07 19.07
N ALA A 298 20.34 -25.26 19.46
CA ALA A 298 20.95 -25.57 20.75
C ALA A 298 22.28 -24.85 21.08
N GLU A 299 22.66 -23.80 20.36
CA GLU A 299 23.89 -23.04 20.57
C GLU A 299 23.60 -21.59 21.00
N ALA A 300 23.03 -21.43 22.21
CA ALA A 300 23.06 -20.16 22.94
C ALA A 300 22.85 -20.34 24.46
N VAL A 301 23.05 -21.55 25.00
CA VAL A 301 23.10 -21.80 26.46
C VAL A 301 24.42 -22.48 26.77
N GLY A 302 25.51 -21.80 26.46
CA GLY A 302 26.87 -22.19 26.81
C GLY A 302 27.62 -20.99 27.35
N GLY A 303 27.71 -20.88 28.68
CA GLY A 303 28.70 -20.02 29.34
C GLY A 303 28.15 -18.86 30.17
N ALA A 304 27.50 -19.16 31.29
CA ALA A 304 27.54 -18.28 32.47
C ALA A 304 27.12 -19.06 33.73
N GLY A 305 27.97 -20.01 34.13
CA GLY A 305 27.77 -20.77 35.36
C GLY A 305 29.01 -21.57 35.73
N ALA A 306 30.04 -20.92 36.26
CA ALA A 306 31.00 -21.48 37.21
C ALA A 306 32.09 -20.46 37.61
N GLY A 307 32.23 -20.21 38.92
CA GLY A 307 33.38 -19.54 39.56
C GLY A 307 33.14 -18.06 39.89
N ALA A 308 33.22 -17.55 41.12
CA ALA A 308 33.75 -18.12 42.34
C ALA A 308 33.13 -17.40 43.55
N GLY A 309 32.73 -18.16 44.56
CA GLY A 309 32.75 -17.70 45.94
C GLY A 309 34.00 -18.28 46.59
N GLN A 310 34.81 -17.43 47.23
CA GLN A 310 35.38 -17.63 48.58
C GLN A 310 36.54 -16.65 48.84
N ARG A 311 36.39 -15.99 49.99
CA ARG A 311 37.37 -15.24 50.80
C ARG A 311 37.65 -13.80 50.43
#